data_AF-A0A3N5QQ75-F1
#
_entry.id   AF-A0A3N5QQ75-F1
#
_cell.length_a   1.000
_cell.length_b   1.000
_cell.length_c   1.000
_cell.angle_alpha   90.00
_cell.angle_beta   90.00
_cell.angle_gamma   90.00
#
_symmetry.space_group_name_H-M   'P 1'
#
loop_
_entity.id
_entity.type
_entity.pdbx_description
1 polymer ?
#
loop_
_entity_poly.entity_id
_entity_poly.type
_entity_poly.pdbx_seq_one_letter_code
_entity_poly.pdbx_strand_id
1 'polypeptide(L)'
;MPSAAPFRWTAPLIVAAAACLASCGDGGGERGTAAQSVSEPAGAPRSDHKNTEYTIGGRTIWLIDGVAEVAAAPGSAARIVTRYFGNEVRGDFNADGREDVLFLVTQETGGSGTFFYAVAAVNLER
;
A
#
# COMPACT_ATOMS: atom_id res chain seq x y z
N MET A 1 22.25 -28.67 26.15
CA MET A 1 22.29 -28.17 24.75
C MET A 1 21.08 -27.26 24.55
N PRO A 2 21.28 -26.09 23.92
CA PRO A 2 21.07 -24.74 24.47
C PRO A 2 19.59 -24.33 24.48
N SER A 3 18.97 -23.77 25.53
CA SER A 3 19.25 -22.57 26.35
C SER A 3 19.29 -21.27 25.54
N ALA A 4 18.12 -20.70 25.26
CA ALA A 4 17.93 -19.40 24.66
C ALA A 4 18.06 -18.28 25.72
N ALA A 5 18.94 -17.32 25.48
CA ALA A 5 19.01 -16.06 26.21
C ALA A 5 18.57 -14.89 25.29
N PRO A 6 17.96 -13.82 25.86
CA PRO A 6 17.29 -12.78 25.08
C PRO A 6 18.27 -11.77 24.46
N PHE A 7 18.06 -11.45 23.18
CA PHE A 7 18.82 -10.45 22.45
C PHE A 7 18.38 -9.05 22.87
N ARG A 8 19.30 -8.29 23.49
CA ARG A 8 19.12 -6.91 23.93
C ARG A 8 19.63 -5.96 22.86
N TRP A 9 18.76 -5.10 22.33
CA TRP A 9 19.17 -3.96 21.51
C TRP A 9 19.56 -2.78 22.42
N THR A 10 20.85 -2.52 22.55
CA THR A 10 21.38 -1.24 23.04
C THR A 10 21.46 -0.27 21.86
N ALA A 11 20.59 0.74 21.83
CA ALA A 11 20.75 1.89 20.95
C ALA A 11 21.69 2.92 21.61
N PRO A 12 22.64 3.52 20.87
CA PRO A 12 23.54 4.54 21.41
C PRO A 12 22.84 5.90 21.55
N LEU A 13 23.19 6.59 22.64
CA LEU A 13 22.97 8.01 22.88
C LEU A 13 23.55 8.86 21.74
N ILE A 14 22.78 9.85 21.25
CA ILE A 14 23.34 11.10 20.75
C ILE A 14 22.63 12.25 21.46
N VAL A 15 23.41 12.97 22.26
CA VAL A 15 23.08 14.24 22.88
C VAL A 15 23.32 15.34 21.85
N ALA A 16 22.36 16.24 21.70
CA ALA A 16 22.63 17.59 21.19
C ALA A 16 21.79 18.59 22.00
N ALA A 17 22.48 19.40 22.81
CA ALA A 17 21.92 20.54 23.50
C ALA A 17 22.17 21.79 22.65
N ALA A 18 21.17 22.67 22.54
CA ALA A 18 21.37 24.06 22.15
C ALA A 18 20.40 24.92 22.97
N ALA A 19 20.97 25.66 23.92
CA ALA A 19 20.30 26.71 24.66
C ALA A 19 20.59 28.07 24.00
N CYS A 20 19.56 28.84 23.68
CA CYS A 20 19.67 30.28 23.45
C CYS A 20 18.54 30.96 24.23
N LEU A 21 18.92 31.70 25.27
CA LEU A 21 18.09 32.67 25.97
C LEU A 21 17.86 33.89 25.05
N ALA A 22 16.61 34.32 24.92
CA ALA A 22 16.29 35.66 24.43
C ALA A 22 15.16 36.25 25.29
N SER A 23 15.42 37.47 25.72
CA SER A 23 14.69 38.26 26.72
C SER A 23 13.89 39.37 26.02
N CYS A 24 12.69 39.65 26.55
CA CYS A 24 11.85 40.85 26.45
C CYS A 24 11.38 41.38 25.08
N GLY A 25 10.06 41.59 24.96
CA GLY A 25 9.47 42.47 23.94
C GLY A 25 7.98 42.26 23.74
N ASP A 26 7.17 43.11 24.37
CA ASP A 26 5.71 43.19 24.33
C ASP A 26 5.13 43.56 22.94
N GLY A 27 3.91 43.09 22.68
CA GLY A 27 2.95 43.82 21.84
C GLY A 27 2.81 43.42 20.37
N GLY A 28 1.73 42.68 20.07
CA GLY A 28 0.84 43.05 18.97
C GLY A 28 0.87 42.19 17.70
N GLY A 29 -0.27 41.54 17.43
CA GLY A 29 -0.69 41.23 16.06
C GLY A 29 -0.82 39.75 15.74
N GLU A 30 -1.87 39.10 16.22
CA GLU A 30 -2.36 37.84 15.64
C GLU A 30 -2.84 38.12 14.21
N ARG A 31 -1.96 37.90 13.24
CA ARG A 31 -2.37 37.54 11.88
C ARG A 31 -1.99 36.09 11.68
N GLY A 32 -3.00 35.22 11.79
CA GLY A 32 -2.91 33.83 11.41
C GLY A 32 -2.32 33.72 10.00
N THR A 33 -1.04 33.37 9.95
CA THR A 33 -0.38 32.90 8.75
C THR A 33 -0.57 31.39 8.75
N ALA A 34 -1.31 30.94 7.74
CA ALA A 34 -1.48 29.56 7.39
C ALA A 34 -0.15 28.80 7.50
N ALA A 35 -0.15 27.74 8.31
CA ALA A 35 0.84 26.70 8.18
C ALA A 35 0.79 26.22 6.73
N GLN A 36 1.83 26.56 5.97
CA GLN A 36 2.08 26.02 4.67
C GLN A 36 2.38 24.54 4.85
N SER A 37 1.35 23.71 4.66
CA SER A 37 1.51 22.30 4.34
C SER A 37 2.41 22.21 3.13
N VAL A 38 3.68 21.85 3.37
CA VAL A 38 4.62 21.55 2.30
C VAL A 38 4.09 20.30 1.61
N SER A 39 3.49 20.51 0.44
CA SER A 39 3.16 19.46 -0.51
C SER A 39 4.46 18.79 -0.95
N GLU A 40 4.66 17.57 -0.45
CA GLU A 40 5.68 16.63 -0.90
C GLU A 40 5.60 16.48 -2.44
N PRO A 41 6.72 16.53 -3.17
CA PRO A 41 6.68 16.57 -4.63
C PRO A 41 6.21 15.23 -5.21
N ALA A 42 5.32 15.38 -6.19
CA ALA A 42 5.06 14.51 -7.34
C ALA A 42 5.23 13.00 -7.10
N GLY A 43 4.08 12.35 -6.90
CA GLY A 43 3.97 10.90 -6.97
C GLY A 43 4.72 10.37 -8.18
N ALA A 44 5.62 9.42 -7.90
CA ALA A 44 6.02 8.40 -8.85
C ALA A 44 4.77 7.91 -9.61
N PRO A 45 4.89 7.42 -10.86
CA PRO A 45 3.77 6.78 -11.52
C PRO A 45 3.28 5.69 -10.57
N ARG A 46 2.16 5.96 -9.88
CA ARG A 46 1.58 5.01 -8.95
C ARG A 46 1.15 3.90 -9.85
N SER A 47 1.90 2.80 -9.86
CA SER A 47 1.58 1.59 -10.60
C SER A 47 0.09 1.38 -10.44
N ASP A 48 -0.67 1.49 -11.53
CA ASP A 48 -2.11 1.45 -11.45
C ASP A 48 -2.48 0.02 -11.09
N HIS A 49 -2.66 -0.22 -9.79
CA HIS A 49 -2.98 -1.53 -9.25
C HIS A 49 -4.35 -2.01 -9.72
N LYS A 50 -5.16 -1.14 -10.33
CA LYS A 50 -6.42 -1.50 -10.98
C LYS A 50 -6.23 -1.81 -12.46
N ASN A 51 -5.07 -1.51 -13.04
CA ASN A 51 -4.76 -1.75 -14.44
C ASN A 51 -3.44 -2.53 -14.60
N THR A 52 -3.41 -3.75 -14.07
CA THR A 52 -2.24 -4.64 -14.15
C THR A 52 -2.63 -6.12 -14.14
N GLU A 53 -1.64 -6.97 -14.40
CA GLU A 53 -1.78 -8.42 -14.38
C GLU A 53 -1.62 -8.98 -12.97
N TYR A 54 -2.49 -9.92 -12.60
CA TYR A 54 -2.46 -10.64 -11.32
C TYR A 54 -2.55 -12.13 -11.52
N THR A 55 -1.93 -12.90 -10.62
CA THR A 55 -2.09 -14.35 -10.56
C THR A 55 -3.02 -14.71 -9.40
N ILE A 56 -4.23 -15.19 -9.71
CA ILE A 56 -5.23 -15.63 -8.72
C ILE A 56 -5.52 -17.11 -8.94
N GLY A 57 -5.29 -17.95 -7.93
CA GLY A 57 -5.55 -19.38 -8.02
C GLY A 57 -4.77 -20.09 -9.15
N GLY A 58 -3.53 -19.63 -9.43
CA GLY A 58 -2.70 -20.17 -10.52
C GLY A 58 -3.12 -19.73 -11.93
N ARG A 59 -4.11 -18.85 -12.05
CA ARG A 59 -4.55 -18.26 -13.32
C ARG A 59 -4.11 -16.80 -13.38
N THR A 60 -3.49 -16.44 -14.50
CA THR A 60 -3.15 -15.06 -14.81
C THR A 60 -4.40 -14.35 -15.33
N ILE A 61 -4.74 -13.21 -14.72
CA ILE A 61 -5.84 -12.34 -15.12
C ILE A 61 -5.33 -10.92 -15.30
N TRP A 62 -5.89 -10.19 -16.25
CA TRP A 62 -5.58 -8.78 -16.45
C TRP A 62 -6.73 -7.94 -15.93
N LEU A 63 -6.49 -7.19 -14.85
CA LEU A 63 -7.41 -6.18 -14.37
C LEU A 63 -7.28 -4.94 -15.26
N ILE A 64 -8.40 -4.48 -15.82
CA ILE A 64 -8.50 -3.25 -16.60
C ILE A 64 -9.52 -2.37 -15.90
N ASP A 65 -9.09 -1.19 -15.43
CA ASP A 65 -9.91 -0.28 -14.61
C ASP A 65 -10.59 -0.98 -13.40
N GLY A 66 -9.91 -1.98 -12.83
CA GLY A 66 -10.38 -2.74 -11.67
C GLY A 66 -11.33 -3.89 -12.00
N VAL A 67 -11.50 -4.25 -13.27
CA VAL A 67 -12.36 -5.37 -13.70
C VAL A 67 -11.59 -6.30 -14.65
N ALA A 68 -11.75 -7.61 -14.45
CA ALA A 68 -11.25 -8.62 -15.37
C ALA A 68 -12.36 -9.62 -15.69
N GLU A 69 -12.55 -9.94 -16.97
CA GLU A 69 -13.45 -11.01 -17.41
C GLU A 69 -12.67 -12.06 -18.18
N VAL A 70 -12.73 -13.31 -17.72
CA VAL A 70 -12.10 -14.45 -18.40
C VAL A 70 -13.09 -15.59 -18.54
N ALA A 71 -13.00 -16.38 -19.63
CA ALA A 71 -13.85 -17.56 -19.77
C ALA A 71 -13.55 -18.57 -18.64
N ALA A 72 -14.60 -19.19 -18.09
CA ALA A 72 -14.44 -20.16 -17.01
C ALA A 72 -13.61 -21.37 -17.46
N ALA A 73 -13.82 -21.80 -18.71
CA ALA A 73 -13.08 -22.84 -19.42
C ALA A 73 -13.03 -22.52 -20.94
N PRO A 74 -12.10 -23.13 -21.71
CA PRO A 74 -12.05 -22.95 -23.16
C PRO A 74 -13.40 -23.29 -23.82
N GLY A 75 -13.98 -22.34 -24.56
CA GLY A 75 -15.28 -22.52 -25.22
C GLY A 75 -16.52 -22.46 -24.31
N SER A 76 -16.37 -22.15 -23.02
CA SER A 76 -17.51 -22.01 -22.11
C SER A 76 -18.23 -20.67 -22.30
N ALA A 77 -19.56 -20.67 -22.20
CA ALA A 77 -20.36 -19.46 -22.09
C ALA A 77 -20.27 -18.82 -20.69
N ALA A 78 -19.86 -19.59 -19.68
CA ALA A 78 -19.66 -19.07 -18.33
C ALA A 78 -18.40 -18.21 -18.28
N ARG A 79 -18.50 -17.06 -17.61
CA ARG A 79 -17.40 -16.12 -17.40
C ARG A 79 -17.06 -16.04 -15.93
N ILE A 80 -15.78 -15.90 -15.66
CA ILE A 80 -15.24 -15.53 -14.37
C ILE A 80 -15.02 -14.03 -14.40
N VAL A 81 -15.77 -13.32 -13.58
CA VAL A 81 -15.65 -11.87 -13.44
C VAL A 81 -14.92 -11.60 -12.14
N THR A 82 -13.75 -10.97 -12.23
CA THR A 82 -13.00 -10.50 -11.07
C THR A 82 -13.15 -8.99 -10.98
N ARG A 83 -13.56 -8.47 -9.82
CA ARG A 83 -13.78 -7.04 -9.59
C ARG A 83 -12.99 -6.58 -8.39
N TYR A 84 -12.40 -5.40 -8.51
CA TYR A 84 -11.84 -4.67 -7.38
C TYR A 84 -12.94 -4.41 -6.34
N PHE A 85 -12.69 -4.83 -5.10
CA PHE A 85 -13.65 -4.67 -4.01
C PHE A 85 -13.34 -3.45 -3.14
N GLY A 86 -12.07 -3.27 -2.75
CA GLY A 86 -11.71 -2.24 -1.78
C GLY A 86 -10.68 -2.67 -0.75
N ASN A 87 -10.65 -1.91 0.35
CA ASN A 87 -9.83 -2.16 1.53
C ASN A 87 -8.34 -2.21 1.22
N GLU A 88 -7.87 -1.18 0.50
CA GLU A 88 -6.46 -1.00 0.20
C GLU A 88 -5.67 -0.75 1.48
N VAL A 89 -4.63 -1.56 1.68
CA VAL A 89 -3.60 -1.37 2.69
C VAL A 89 -2.30 -1.11 1.96
N ARG A 90 -1.61 -0.05 2.37
CA ARG A 90 -0.35 0.40 1.77
C ARG A 90 0.76 0.12 2.75
N GLY A 91 1.86 -0.42 2.28
CA GLY A 91 2.98 -0.80 3.13
C GLY A 91 4.02 -1.58 2.34
N ASP A 92 5.14 -1.86 2.97
CA ASP A 92 6.19 -2.70 2.39
C ASP A 92 5.89 -4.17 2.75
N PHE A 93 5.33 -4.94 1.79
CA PHE A 93 4.93 -6.34 2.03
C PHE A 93 6.03 -7.34 1.64
N ASN A 94 7.03 -6.90 0.86
CA ASN A 94 8.15 -7.73 0.40
C ASN A 94 9.49 -7.38 1.09
N ALA A 95 9.49 -6.41 2.00
CA ALA A 95 10.65 -5.88 2.74
C ALA A 95 11.74 -5.28 1.82
N ASP A 96 11.35 -4.69 0.70
CA ASP A 96 12.28 -4.07 -0.26
C ASP A 96 12.45 -2.55 -0.09
N GLY A 97 11.77 -1.96 0.89
CA GLY A 97 11.79 -0.53 1.18
C GLY A 97 10.91 0.31 0.27
N ARG A 98 10.11 -0.30 -0.62
CA ARG A 98 9.11 0.37 -1.45
C ARG A 98 7.70 0.16 -0.91
N GLU A 99 6.82 1.07 -1.28
CA GLU A 99 5.41 0.99 -0.92
C GLU A 99 4.67 0.08 -1.92
N ASP A 100 4.14 -1.02 -1.41
CA ASP A 100 3.24 -1.95 -2.08
C ASP A 100 1.77 -1.65 -1.72
N VAL A 101 0.84 -2.24 -2.46
CA VAL A 101 -0.61 -2.12 -2.21
C VAL A 101 -1.26 -3.49 -2.13
N LEU A 102 -1.85 -3.82 -0.98
CA LEU A 102 -2.70 -5.00 -0.78
C LEU A 102 -4.16 -4.59 -0.82
N PHE A 103 -5.00 -5.31 -1.54
CA PHE A 103 -6.44 -5.04 -1.61
C PHE A 103 -7.25 -6.31 -1.79
N LEU A 104 -8.57 -6.19 -1.64
CA LEU A 104 -9.50 -7.29 -1.89
C LEU A 104 -10.09 -7.20 -3.29
N VAL A 105 -10.26 -8.36 -3.90
CA VAL A 105 -11.06 -8.55 -5.13
C VAL A 105 -12.16 -9.57 -4.88
N THR A 106 -13.28 -9.39 -5.55
CA THR A 106 -14.33 -10.40 -5.64
C THR A 106 -14.21 -11.16 -6.95
N GLN A 107 -14.58 -12.44 -6.94
CA GLN A 107 -14.64 -13.28 -8.12
C GLN A 107 -15.97 -14.01 -8.19
N GLU A 108 -16.63 -13.91 -9.34
CA GLU A 108 -17.88 -14.58 -9.66
C GLU A 108 -17.60 -15.60 -10.77
N THR A 109 -17.74 -16.91 -10.51
CA THR A 109 -17.35 -17.97 -11.46
C THR A 109 -18.52 -18.55 -12.26
N GLY A 110 -19.60 -17.80 -12.45
CA GLY A 110 -20.79 -18.24 -13.17
C GLY A 110 -21.79 -19.09 -12.37
N GLY A 111 -21.60 -19.22 -11.05
CA GLY A 111 -22.57 -19.77 -10.11
C GLY A 111 -23.26 -18.67 -9.27
N SER A 112 -23.89 -19.04 -8.16
CA SER A 112 -24.46 -18.09 -7.18
C SER A 112 -23.48 -17.61 -6.11
N GLY A 113 -22.24 -18.12 -6.11
CA GLY A 113 -21.21 -17.80 -5.13
C GLY A 113 -20.32 -16.64 -5.57
N THR A 114 -19.99 -15.77 -4.61
CA THR A 114 -18.93 -14.76 -4.74
C THR A 114 -17.78 -15.13 -3.82
N PHE A 115 -16.57 -15.19 -4.39
CA PHE A 115 -15.35 -15.50 -3.65
C PHE A 115 -14.54 -14.23 -3.42
N PHE A 116 -13.86 -14.14 -2.28
CA PHE A 116 -13.00 -13.02 -1.93
C PHE A 116 -11.53 -13.47 -1.96
N TYR A 117 -10.68 -12.69 -2.60
CA TYR A 117 -9.24 -12.91 -2.64
C TYR A 117 -8.51 -11.65 -2.19
N ALA A 118 -7.45 -11.82 -1.39
CA ALA A 118 -6.48 -10.78 -1.12
C ALA A 118 -5.37 -10.85 -2.17
N VAL A 119 -5.07 -9.71 -2.80
CA VAL A 119 -4.04 -9.59 -3.83
C VAL A 119 -3.13 -8.41 -3.51
N ALA A 120 -1.83 -8.59 -3.74
CA ALA A 120 -0.83 -7.54 -3.53
C ALA A 120 -0.25 -7.10 -4.88
N ALA A 121 -0.32 -5.81 -5.15
CA ALA A 121 0.46 -5.16 -6.19
C ALA A 121 1.83 -4.81 -5.60
N VAL A 122 2.83 -5.62 -5.94
CA VAL A 122 4.20 -5.48 -5.43
C VAL A 122 5.02 -4.62 -6.38
N ASN A 123 5.68 -3.60 -5.86
CA ASN A 123 6.51 -2.67 -6.63
C ASN A 123 7.97 -3.15 -6.64
N LEU A 124 8.28 -4.07 -7.55
CA LEU A 124 9.64 -4.58 -7.72
C LEU A 124 10.49 -3.61 -8.54
N GLU A 125 11.70 -3.28 -8.08
CA GLU A 125 12.73 -2.75 -8.97
C GLU A 125 13.10 -3.82 -10.00
N ARG A 126 13.15 -3.42 -11.28
CA ARG A 126 13.54 -4.28 -12.40
C ARG A 126 15.00 -4.06 -12.75
#